data_AF-A0AAD8MP79-F1
#
_entry.id   AF-A0AAD8MP79-F1
#
_cell.length_a   1.000
_cell.length_b   1.000
_cell.length_c   1.000
_cell.angle_alpha   90.00
_cell.angle_beta   90.00
_cell.angle_gamma   90.00
#
_symmetry.space_group_name_H-M   'P 1'
#
loop_
_entity.id
_entity.type
_entity.pdbx_description
1 polymer ?
#
loop_
_entity_poly.entity_id
_entity_poly.type
_entity_poly.pdbx_seq_one_letter_code
_entity_poly.pdbx_strand_id
1 'polypeptide(L)'
;MSQLVDKIGERTLAVVTKSDKAPDGLHEKVMADDVKIGLGYVCVRNRIGDESYEEARMKETTLFQSHPLLKKIDKSMVGFPVLAKKLVQIQANIISKRLLKG
;
A
#
# COMPACT_ATOMS: atom_id res chain seq x y z
N MET A 1 9.18 0.43 15.62
CA MET A 1 10.10 -0.22 14.65
C MET A 1 10.43 0.64 13.42
N SER A 2 9.53 1.35 12.70
CA SER A 2 10.01 2.39 11.73
C SER A 2 10.22 3.75 12.39
N GLN A 3 9.26 4.19 13.20
CA GLN A 3 9.27 5.50 13.88
C GLN A 3 10.50 5.76 14.78
N LEU A 4 11.23 4.70 15.20
CA LEU A 4 12.48 4.84 15.97
C LEU A 4 13.59 5.49 15.14
N VAL A 5 13.57 5.28 13.83
CA VAL A 5 14.62 5.69 12.88
C VAL A 5 14.09 6.57 11.74
N ASP A 6 12.79 6.81 11.70
CA ASP A 6 12.08 7.69 10.76
C ASP A 6 10.86 8.32 11.45
N LYS A 7 11.11 9.27 12.36
CA LYS A 7 10.09 9.81 13.28
C LYS A 7 8.92 10.51 12.58
N ILE A 8 9.16 11.07 11.40
CA ILE A 8 8.19 11.82 10.60
C ILE A 8 7.72 11.04 9.36
N GLY A 9 8.21 9.81 9.16
CA GLY A 9 7.75 8.93 8.10
C GLY A 9 8.18 9.32 6.68
N GLU A 10 9.18 10.20 6.52
CA GLU A 10 9.61 10.73 5.21
C GLU A 10 10.09 9.63 4.24
N ARG A 11 10.49 8.49 4.78
CA ARG A 11 11.05 7.36 4.04
C ARG A 11 10.36 6.04 4.39
N THR A 12 9.17 6.12 4.97
CA THR A 12 8.35 4.97 5.34
C THR A 12 7.09 4.94 4.49
N LEU A 13 6.86 3.81 3.83
CA LEU A 13 5.60 3.47 3.16
C LEU A 13 4.97 2.30 3.93
N ALA A 14 3.69 2.41 4.31
CA ALA A 14 2.98 1.29 4.90
C ALA A 14 2.31 0.43 3.83
N VAL A 15 2.46 -0.88 3.95
CA VAL A 15 1.75 -1.86 3.12
C VAL A 15 0.85 -2.69 4.01
N VAL A 16 -0.47 -2.57 3.81
CA VAL A 16 -1.45 -3.40 4.50
C VAL A 16 -1.71 -4.64 3.66
N THR A 17 -1.44 -5.79 4.24
CA THR A 17 -1.55 -7.10 3.57
C THR A 17 -2.78 -7.84 4.06
N LYS A 18 -3.22 -8.86 3.31
CA LYS A 18 -4.38 -9.71 3.65
C LYS A 18 -5.66 -8.88 3.89
N SER A 19 -5.88 -7.85 3.07
CA SER A 19 -7.02 -6.92 3.19
C SER A 19 -8.39 -7.62 3.11
N ASP A 20 -8.42 -8.85 2.62
CA ASP A 20 -9.60 -9.72 2.54
C ASP A 20 -10.01 -10.36 3.88
N LYS A 21 -9.09 -10.50 4.85
CA LYS A 21 -9.37 -11.23 6.10
C LYS A 21 -10.03 -10.40 7.20
N ALA A 22 -9.75 -9.10 7.23
CA ALA A 22 -10.27 -8.17 8.23
C ALA A 22 -10.53 -6.80 7.58
N PRO A 23 -11.55 -6.70 6.71
CA PRO A 23 -11.87 -5.46 6.01
C PRO A 23 -12.47 -4.40 6.93
N ASP A 24 -13.03 -4.81 8.08
CA ASP A 24 -13.65 -3.92 9.06
C ASP A 24 -12.60 -3.03 9.74
N GLY A 25 -12.85 -1.72 9.76
CA GLY A 25 -11.94 -0.74 10.35
C GLY A 25 -10.70 -0.44 9.50
N LEU A 26 -10.49 -1.14 8.37
CA LEU A 26 -9.30 -0.94 7.54
C LEU A 26 -9.33 0.43 6.84
N HIS A 27 -10.48 0.79 6.28
CA HIS A 27 -10.65 2.09 5.63
C HIS A 27 -10.38 3.24 6.61
N GLU A 28 -10.93 3.14 7.82
CA GLU A 28 -10.77 4.13 8.88
C GLU A 28 -9.31 4.27 9.32
N LYS A 29 -8.61 3.16 9.55
CA LYS A 29 -7.18 3.17 9.93
C LYS A 29 -6.28 3.78 8.87
N VAL A 30 -6.58 3.52 7.60
CA VAL A 30 -5.80 4.04 6.47
C VAL A 30 -6.04 5.53 6.25
N MET A 31 -7.27 6.01 6.52
CA MET A 31 -7.62 7.43 6.39
C MET A 31 -7.19 8.27 7.59
N ALA A 32 -7.17 7.69 8.80
CA ALA A 32 -6.78 8.41 10.01
C ALA A 32 -5.28 8.74 10.07
N ASP A 33 -4.44 8.09 9.25
CA ASP A 33 -2.97 8.16 9.30
C ASP A 33 -2.42 8.10 10.74
N ASP A 34 -2.99 7.20 11.56
CA ASP A 34 -2.69 7.09 13.00
C ASP A 34 -1.20 6.86 13.29
N VAL A 35 -0.43 6.44 12.28
CA VAL A 35 0.98 6.06 12.38
C VAL A 35 1.94 7.11 11.80
N LYS A 36 1.42 8.25 11.31
CA LYS A 36 2.18 9.37 10.70
C LYS A 36 3.12 8.90 9.59
N ILE A 37 2.57 8.27 8.56
CA ILE A 37 3.38 7.67 7.49
C ILE A 37 3.45 8.64 6.31
N GLY A 38 4.59 9.33 6.21
CA GLY A 38 4.81 10.39 5.22
C GLY A 38 4.67 9.94 3.75
N LEU A 39 5.01 8.69 3.40
CA LEU A 39 4.78 8.17 2.04
C LEU A 39 3.40 7.52 1.84
N GLY A 40 2.57 7.50 2.89
CA GLY A 40 1.21 6.99 2.92
C GLY A 40 1.11 5.46 3.02
N TYR A 41 -0.06 4.95 2.61
CA TYR A 41 -0.42 3.54 2.71
C TYR A 41 -0.73 2.95 1.33
N VAL A 42 -0.54 1.64 1.21
CA VAL A 42 -1.09 0.82 0.12
C VAL A 42 -1.69 -0.46 0.68
N CYS A 43 -2.96 -0.73 0.38
CA CYS A 43 -3.63 -1.97 0.73
C CYS A 43 -3.54 -2.98 -0.42
N VAL A 44 -3.21 -4.23 -0.11
CA VAL A 44 -3.14 -5.32 -1.10
C VAL A 44 -3.87 -6.57 -0.62
N ARG A 45 -4.27 -7.42 -1.57
CA ARG A 45 -4.73 -8.79 -1.30
C ARG A 45 -3.64 -9.76 -1.74
N ASN A 46 -3.06 -10.50 -0.80
CA ASN A 46 -2.06 -11.51 -1.12
C ASN A 46 -2.67 -12.67 -1.91
N ARG A 47 -1.82 -13.39 -2.65
CA ARG A 47 -2.15 -14.71 -3.21
C ARG A 47 -2.57 -15.65 -2.08
N ILE A 48 -3.67 -16.38 -2.27
CA ILE A 48 -4.20 -17.33 -1.30
C ILE A 48 -4.23 -18.73 -1.91
N GLY A 49 -3.66 -19.71 -1.21
CA GLY A 49 -3.56 -21.08 -1.71
C GLY A 49 -2.82 -21.14 -3.04
N ASP A 50 -3.36 -21.93 -3.98
CA ASP A 50 -2.68 -22.25 -5.23
C ASP A 50 -3.02 -21.31 -6.41
N GLU A 51 -3.75 -20.20 -6.16
CA GLU A 51 -4.15 -19.20 -7.17
C GLU A 51 -3.01 -18.88 -8.16
N SER A 52 -3.27 -18.84 -9.46
CA SER A 52 -2.26 -18.33 -10.41
C SER A 52 -1.96 -16.84 -10.16
N TYR A 53 -0.90 -16.32 -10.79
CA TYR A 53 -0.61 -14.89 -10.73
C TYR A 53 -1.81 -14.07 -11.23
N GLU A 54 -2.33 -14.41 -12.41
CA GLU A 54 -3.45 -13.74 -13.06
C GLU A 54 -4.72 -13.83 -12.22
N GLU A 55 -5.02 -15.00 -11.64
CA GLU A 55 -6.15 -15.19 -10.75
C GLU A 55 -6.04 -14.30 -9.50
N ALA A 56 -4.87 -14.23 -8.88
CA ALA A 56 -4.64 -13.37 -7.73
C ALA A 56 -4.81 -11.87 -8.09
N ARG A 57 -4.31 -11.44 -9.26
CA ARG A 57 -4.48 -10.07 -9.78
C ARG A 57 -5.96 -9.73 -10.03
N MET A 58 -6.72 -10.65 -10.62
CA MET A 58 -8.15 -10.47 -10.86
C MET A 58 -8.93 -10.42 -9.55
N LYS A 59 -8.70 -11.36 -8.64
CA LYS A 59 -9.37 -11.39 -7.33
C LYS A 59 -9.07 -10.16 -6.47
N GLU A 60 -7.84 -9.66 -6.51
CA GLU A 60 -7.50 -8.39 -5.85
C GLU A 60 -8.32 -7.22 -6.43
N THR A 61 -8.36 -7.13 -7.76
CA THR A 61 -9.11 -6.06 -8.44
C THR A 61 -10.59 -6.13 -8.09
N THR A 62 -11.18 -7.33 -8.15
CA THR A 62 -12.57 -7.58 -7.76
C THR A 62 -12.81 -7.18 -6.31
N LEU A 63 -11.95 -7.58 -5.38
CA LEU A 63 -12.08 -7.24 -3.95
C LEU A 63 -12.20 -5.72 -3.74
N PHE A 64 -11.27 -4.95 -4.29
CA PHE A 64 -11.27 -3.49 -4.10
C PHE A 64 -12.33 -2.76 -4.95
N GLN A 65 -13.00 -3.43 -5.87
CA GLN A 65 -14.10 -2.84 -6.66
C GLN A 65 -15.47 -3.15 -6.07
N SER A 66 -15.69 -4.38 -5.61
CA SER A 66 -17.01 -4.86 -5.21
C SER A 66 -17.25 -4.83 -3.70
N HIS A 67 -16.21 -4.98 -2.88
CA HIS A 67 -16.38 -5.12 -1.43
C HIS A 67 -16.95 -3.83 -0.81
N PRO A 68 -18.06 -3.89 -0.03
CA PRO A 68 -18.79 -2.70 0.44
C PRO A 68 -17.95 -1.66 1.17
N LEU A 69 -17.00 -2.11 2.00
CA LEU A 69 -16.08 -1.25 2.75
C LEU A 69 -14.85 -0.87 1.95
N LEU A 70 -14.13 -1.85 1.38
CA LEU A 70 -12.86 -1.61 0.70
C LEU A 70 -12.98 -0.81 -0.59
N LYS A 71 -14.14 -0.83 -1.26
CA LYS A 71 -14.37 -0.02 -2.46
C LYS A 71 -14.31 1.49 -2.22
N LYS A 72 -14.48 1.90 -0.96
CA LYS A 72 -14.41 3.31 -0.52
C LYS A 72 -12.98 3.82 -0.41
N ILE A 73 -11.99 2.92 -0.30
CA ILE A 73 -10.57 3.29 -0.27
C ILE A 73 -10.19 3.87 -1.65
N ASP A 74 -9.45 4.97 -1.63
CA ASP A 74 -8.98 5.65 -2.83
C ASP A 74 -8.20 4.68 -3.74
N LYS A 75 -8.46 4.75 -5.06
CA LYS A 75 -7.86 3.84 -6.04
C LYS A 75 -6.35 3.99 -6.15
N SER A 76 -5.79 5.14 -5.76
CA SER A 76 -4.34 5.38 -5.67
C SER A 76 -3.68 4.73 -4.44
N MET A 77 -4.46 4.05 -3.59
CA MET A 77 -4.00 3.40 -2.37
C MET A 77 -4.24 1.88 -2.35
N VAL A 78 -4.73 1.29 -3.44
CA VAL A 78 -5.08 -0.14 -3.45
C VAL A 78 -4.46 -0.89 -4.63
N GLY A 79 -4.00 -2.11 -4.33
CA GLY A 79 -3.53 -3.08 -5.30
C GLY A 79 -2.03 -3.06 -5.59
N PHE A 80 -1.50 -4.20 -6.06
CA PHE A 80 -0.07 -4.31 -6.39
C PHE A 80 0.44 -3.36 -7.49
N PRO A 81 -0.31 -2.95 -8.54
CA PRO A 81 0.23 -2.03 -9.55
C PRO A 81 0.52 -0.66 -8.94
N VAL A 82 -0.35 -0.22 -8.03
CA VAL A 82 -0.15 1.00 -7.25
C VAL A 82 1.06 0.86 -6.34
N LEU A 83 1.20 -0.28 -5.64
CA LEU A 83 2.38 -0.56 -4.82
C LEU A 83 3.67 -0.51 -5.65
N ALA A 84 3.71 -1.22 -6.77
CA ALA A 84 4.87 -1.26 -7.65
C ALA A 84 5.23 0.13 -8.17
N LYS A 85 4.24 0.89 -8.66
CA LYS A 85 4.45 2.27 -9.13
C LYS A 85 5.01 3.17 -8.03
N LYS A 86 4.43 3.13 -6.82
CA LYS A 86 4.91 3.92 -5.67
C LYS A 86 6.34 3.54 -5.30
N LEU A 87 6.67 2.25 -5.25
CA LEU A 87 8.03 1.79 -4.95
C LEU A 87 9.03 2.29 -6.00
N VAL A 88 8.71 2.22 -7.29
CA VAL A 88 9.56 2.74 -8.36
C VAL A 88 9.78 4.25 -8.21
N GLN A 89 8.73 5.01 -7.93
CA GLN A 89 8.84 6.47 -7.72
C GLN A 89 9.69 6.82 -6.49
N ILE A 90 9.50 6.10 -5.38
CA ILE A 90 10.29 6.26 -4.16
C ILE A 90 11.76 5.98 -4.44
N GLN A 91 12.06 4.87 -5.12
CA GLN A 91 13.44 4.51 -5.48
C GLN A 91 14.07 5.55 -6.41
N ALA A 92 13.36 5.99 -7.45
CA ALA A 92 13.84 7.02 -8.36
C ALA A 92 14.17 8.32 -7.61
N ASN A 93 13.27 8.78 -6.72
CA ASN A 93 13.50 9.97 -5.91
C ASN A 93 14.71 9.85 -4.98
N ILE A 94 14.91 8.68 -4.36
CA ILE A 94 16.08 8.43 -3.50
C ILE A 94 17.36 8.48 -4.33
N ILE A 95 17.39 7.82 -5.50
CA ILE A 95 18.55 7.80 -6.39
C ILE A 95 18.88 9.22 -6.84
N SER A 96 17.90 9.97 -7.36
CA SER A 96 18.10 11.37 -7.78
C SER A 96 18.65 12.24 -6.64
N LYS A 97 18.09 12.14 -5.43
CA LYS A 97 18.59 12.89 -4.26
C LYS A 97 20.03 12.55 -3.87
N ARG A 98 20.51 11.34 -4.16
CA ARG A 98 21.88 10.91 -3.86
C ARG A 98 22.86 11.31 -4.95
N LEU A 99 22.45 11.24 -6.21
CA LEU A 99 23.28 11.64 -7.36
C LEU A 99 23.43 13.16 -7.49
N LEU A 100 22.40 13.94 -7.13
CA LEU A 100 22.45 15.40 -7.15
C LEU A 100 23.22 16.03 -5.96
N LYS A 101 23.73 15.20 -5.04
CA LYS A 101 24.51 15.64 -3.87
C LYS A 101 26.01 15.30 -3.98
N GLY A 102 26.46 14.79 -5.12
CA GLY A 102 27.88 14.65 -5.47
C GLY A 102 28.29 15.79 -6.40
#